data_AF-A0A0N8T4Q9-F1
#
_entry.id   AF-A0A0N8T4Q9-F1
#
_cell.length_a   1.000
_cell.length_b   1.000
_cell.length_c   1.000
_cell.angle_alpha   90.00
_cell.angle_beta   90.00
_cell.angle_gamma   90.00
#
_symmetry.space_group_name_H-M   'P 1'
#
loop_
_entity.id
_entity.type
_entity.pdbx_description
1 polymer ?
#
loop_
_entity_poly.entity_id
_entity_poly.type
_entity_poly.pdbx_seq_one_letter_code
_entity_poly.pdbx_strand_id
1 'polypeptide(L)'
;MLILPLASKAHGRREAAARFWLLAHQVSQRSPAERLTNIQAGFAPGWIRAVREALRLAPPQMEALFNASISTLERRQRQQQSLDPVASERLDRVAMVASHALRAFETPERAAQWLITPNAALGNHIPLQLCETGLGTAQLHRLLGGLPERHDQCQSNPF
;
A
#
# COMPACT_ATOMS: atom_id res chain seq x y z
N MET A 1 11.10 23.97 -24.75
CA MET A 1 10.33 23.58 -23.55
C MET A 1 9.53 22.34 -23.92
N LEU A 2 10.01 21.13 -23.58
CA LEU A 2 9.38 19.87 -24.01
C LEU A 2 8.17 19.55 -23.12
N ILE A 3 6.97 19.71 -23.68
CA ILE A 3 5.72 19.23 -23.08
C ILE A 3 5.73 17.70 -23.19
N LEU A 4 6.11 17.00 -22.11
CA LEU A 4 5.98 15.55 -22.03
C LEU A 4 4.50 15.16 -22.30
N PRO A 5 4.20 14.22 -23.21
CA PRO A 5 2.82 13.86 -23.52
C PRO A 5 2.11 13.27 -22.29
N LEU A 6 0.87 13.70 -22.07
CA LEU A 6 0.01 13.26 -20.95
C LEU A 6 -0.09 11.73 -20.84
N ALA A 7 -0.02 11.02 -21.98
CA ALA A 7 -0.01 9.56 -22.07
C ALA A 7 1.23 8.91 -21.41
N SER A 8 2.42 9.51 -21.54
CA SER A 8 3.65 9.01 -20.92
C SER A 8 3.61 9.14 -19.39
N LYS A 9 3.08 10.27 -18.88
CA LYS A 9 2.85 10.47 -17.45
C LYS A 9 1.81 9.48 -16.90
N ALA A 10 0.72 9.25 -17.64
CA ALA A 10 -0.31 8.28 -17.24
C ALA A 10 0.21 6.83 -17.25
N HIS A 11 1.09 6.48 -18.18
CA HIS A 11 1.77 5.18 -18.20
C HIS A 11 2.69 5.01 -16.98
N GLY A 12 3.56 5.99 -16.71
CA GLY A 12 4.46 5.93 -15.56
C GLY A 12 3.76 5.97 -14.19
N ARG A 13 2.52 6.46 -14.09
CA ARG A 13 1.70 6.34 -12.87
C ARG A 13 1.15 4.92 -12.70
N ARG A 14 0.62 4.32 -13.78
CA ARG A 14 0.12 2.93 -13.75
C ARG A 14 1.23 1.92 -13.44
N GLU A 15 2.42 2.10 -14.02
CA GLU A 15 3.58 1.27 -13.72
C GLU A 15 3.99 1.36 -12.25
N ALA A 16 4.05 2.58 -11.70
CA ALA A 16 4.36 2.78 -10.28
C ALA A 16 3.30 2.15 -9.36
N ALA A 17 2.01 2.27 -9.72
CA ALA A 17 0.92 1.62 -8.99
C ALA A 17 1.06 0.09 -9.02
N ALA A 18 1.30 -0.51 -10.20
CA ALA A 18 1.53 -1.95 -10.33
C ALA A 18 2.75 -2.41 -9.51
N ARG A 19 3.81 -1.60 -9.49
CA ARG A 19 5.02 -1.88 -8.70
C ARG A 19 4.73 -1.97 -7.20
N PHE A 20 3.82 -1.17 -6.65
CA PHE A 20 3.44 -1.29 -5.24
C PHE A 20 2.87 -2.67 -4.93
N TRP A 21 1.95 -3.18 -5.75
CA TRP A 21 1.32 -4.48 -5.53
C TRP A 21 2.32 -5.62 -5.64
N LEU A 22 3.26 -5.54 -6.59
CA LEU A 22 4.38 -6.49 -6.68
C LEU A 22 5.24 -6.47 -5.42
N LEU A 23 5.65 -5.27 -4.98
CA LEU A 23 6.46 -5.10 -3.78
C LEU A 23 5.74 -5.59 -2.52
N ALA A 24 4.44 -5.30 -2.39
CA ALA A 24 3.61 -5.76 -1.29
C ALA A 24 3.50 -7.28 -1.25
N HIS A 25 3.29 -7.92 -2.41
CA HIS A 25 3.33 -9.38 -2.52
C HIS A 25 4.69 -9.93 -2.09
N GLN A 26 5.80 -9.37 -2.57
CA GLN A 26 7.15 -9.80 -2.17
C GLN A 26 7.40 -9.63 -0.67
N VAL A 27 6.94 -8.54 -0.05
CA VAL A 27 7.02 -8.37 1.42
C VAL A 27 6.25 -9.48 2.13
N SER A 28 5.06 -9.84 1.65
CA SER A 28 4.25 -10.89 2.26
C SER A 28 4.80 -12.31 2.12
N GLN A 29 5.69 -12.55 1.16
CA GLN A 29 6.38 -13.84 1.00
C GLN A 29 7.63 -13.98 1.87
N ARG A 30 8.07 -12.91 2.55
CA ARG A 30 9.25 -12.93 3.41
C ARG A 30 8.90 -13.39 4.82
N SER A 31 9.86 -14.07 5.44
CA SER A 31 9.78 -14.42 6.86
C SER A 31 9.76 -13.17 7.75
N PRO A 32 9.26 -13.27 9.00
CA PRO A 32 9.31 -12.16 9.95
C PRO A 32 10.73 -11.63 10.19
N ALA A 33 11.74 -12.51 10.24
CA ALA A 33 13.13 -12.12 10.43
C ALA A 33 13.68 -11.29 9.26
N GLU A 34 13.41 -11.71 8.02
CA GLU A 34 13.82 -10.95 6.82
C GLU A 34 13.11 -9.60 6.73
N ARG A 35 11.83 -9.54 7.08
CA ARG A 35 11.08 -8.28 7.15
C ARG A 35 11.70 -7.33 8.16
N LEU A 36 12.03 -7.82 9.36
CA LEU A 36 12.71 -7.02 10.38
C LEU A 36 14.06 -6.48 9.88
N THR A 37 14.88 -7.32 9.24
CA THR A 37 16.15 -6.89 8.62
C THR A 37 15.93 -5.81 7.56
N ASN A 38 14.92 -5.96 6.69
CA ASN A 38 14.63 -4.95 5.67
C ASN A 38 14.10 -3.64 6.25
N ILE A 39 13.31 -3.70 7.33
CA ILE A 39 12.84 -2.51 8.06
C ILE A 39 14.03 -1.77 8.67
N GLN A 40 14.96 -2.49 9.31
CA GLN A 40 16.17 -1.91 9.90
C GLN A 40 17.09 -1.29 8.84
N ALA A 41 17.25 -1.95 7.70
CA ALA A 41 18.03 -1.42 6.56
C ALA A 41 17.33 -0.23 5.87
N GLY A 42 16.02 -0.12 6.02
CA GLY A 42 15.20 0.90 5.38
C GLY A 42 14.76 0.49 3.96
N PHE A 43 13.49 0.70 3.65
CA PHE A 43 12.97 0.42 2.30
C PHE A 43 13.46 1.44 1.28
N ALA A 44 13.63 1.00 0.04
CA ALA A 44 14.08 1.86 -1.07
C ALA A 44 13.09 3.01 -1.35
N PRO A 45 13.57 4.20 -1.75
CA PRO A 45 12.72 5.38 -1.98
C PRO A 45 11.70 5.21 -3.13
N GLY A 46 11.87 4.19 -3.98
CA GLY A 46 10.90 3.83 -5.01
C GLY A 46 9.51 3.49 -4.45
N TRP A 47 9.44 3.03 -3.19
CA TRP A 47 8.17 2.78 -2.51
C TRP A 47 7.30 4.02 -2.34
N ILE A 48 7.91 5.20 -2.14
CA ILE A 48 7.18 6.46 -1.94
C ILE A 48 6.26 6.73 -3.15
N ARG A 49 6.81 6.65 -4.36
CA ARG A 49 6.02 6.84 -5.58
C ARG A 49 5.04 5.68 -5.78
N ALA A 50 5.48 4.45 -5.51
CA ALA A 50 4.64 3.28 -5.73
C ALA A 50 3.35 3.32 -4.90
N VAL A 51 3.44 3.53 -3.58
CA VAL A 51 2.26 3.57 -2.70
C VAL A 51 1.37 4.78 -3.00
N ARG A 52 1.97 5.93 -3.32
CA ARG A 52 1.23 7.13 -3.71
C ARG A 52 0.34 6.87 -4.91
N GLU A 53 0.89 6.27 -5.96
CA GLU A 53 0.14 6.04 -7.20
C GLU A 53 -0.86 4.89 -7.05
N ALA A 54 -0.53 3.84 -6.29
CA ALA A 54 -1.42 2.71 -6.06
C ALA A 54 -2.65 3.08 -5.24
N LEU A 55 -2.48 3.86 -4.18
CA LEU A 55 -3.56 4.24 -3.26
C LEU A 55 -4.08 5.66 -3.50
N ARG A 56 -3.56 6.35 -4.53
CA ARG A 56 -3.92 7.74 -4.90
C ARG A 56 -3.82 8.72 -3.72
N LEU A 57 -2.78 8.58 -2.91
CA LEU A 57 -2.62 9.35 -1.68
C LEU A 57 -2.37 10.83 -1.95
N ALA A 58 -3.15 11.67 -1.27
CA ALA A 58 -2.95 13.11 -1.22
C ALA A 58 -1.72 13.47 -0.34
N PRO A 59 -1.16 14.68 -0.49
CA PRO A 59 -0.01 15.11 0.29
C PRO A 59 -0.12 14.87 1.81
N PRO A 60 -1.23 15.22 2.50
CA PRO A 60 -1.33 14.99 3.94
C PRO A 60 -1.28 13.51 4.33
N GLN A 61 -1.83 12.63 3.49
CA GLN A 61 -1.81 11.18 3.73
C GLN A 61 -0.39 10.61 3.56
N MET A 62 0.37 11.14 2.60
CA MET A 62 1.78 10.79 2.43
C MET A 62 2.61 11.23 3.64
N GLU A 63 2.39 12.45 4.12
CA GLU A 63 3.11 12.97 5.29
C GLU A 63 2.81 12.17 6.55
N ALA A 64 1.55 11.80 6.78
CA ALA A 64 1.14 10.94 7.88
C ALA A 64 1.76 9.52 7.78
N LEU A 65 1.68 8.89 6.60
CA LEU A 65 2.21 7.55 6.38
C LEU A 65 3.73 7.48 6.63
N PHE A 66 4.48 8.43 6.08
CA PHE A 66 5.94 8.42 6.15
C PHE A 66 6.53 9.21 7.33
N ASN A 67 5.70 9.91 8.10
CA ASN A 67 6.14 10.82 9.17
C ASN A 67 7.19 11.84 8.70
N ALA A 68 7.01 12.36 7.47
CA ALA A 68 7.96 13.25 6.84
C ALA A 68 7.26 14.19 5.85
N SER A 69 7.72 15.43 5.74
CA SER A 69 7.18 16.40 4.79
C SER A 69 7.31 15.93 3.34
N ILE A 70 6.43 16.40 2.45
CA ILE A 70 6.56 16.12 1.00
C ILE A 70 7.95 16.51 0.47
N SER A 71 8.47 17.67 0.89
CA SER A 71 9.80 18.13 0.48
C SER A 71 10.93 17.17 0.91
N THR A 72 10.78 16.52 2.06
CA THR A 72 11.73 15.51 2.54
C THR A 72 11.60 14.22 1.74
N LEU A 73 10.39 13.79 1.42
CA LEU A 73 10.15 12.62 0.58
C LEU A 73 10.71 12.80 -0.82
N GLU A 74 10.45 13.95 -1.45
CA GLU A 74 11.01 14.29 -2.77
C GLU A 74 12.53 14.36 -2.76
N ARG A 75 13.13 14.90 -1.69
CA ARG A 75 14.59 14.93 -1.51
C ARG A 75 15.15 13.52 -1.43
N ARG A 76 14.57 12.64 -0.60
CA ARG A 76 14.99 11.22 -0.47
C ARG A 76 14.91 10.50 -1.81
N GLN A 77 13.84 10.71 -2.58
CA GLN A 77 13.71 10.13 -3.92
C GLN A 77 14.79 10.63 -4.88
N ARG A 78 15.08 11.93 -4.92
CA ARG A 78 16.14 12.48 -5.78
C ARG A 78 17.52 11.97 -5.40
N GLN A 79 17.78 11.79 -4.11
CA GLN A 79 19.07 11.33 -3.58
C GLN A 79 19.18 9.80 -3.51
N GLN A 80 18.16 9.05 -3.95
CA GLN A 80 18.09 7.59 -3.84
C GLN A 80 18.34 7.08 -2.41
N GLN A 81 17.92 7.85 -1.40
CA GLN A 81 18.08 7.50 0.00
C GLN A 81 16.96 6.59 0.49
N SER A 82 17.30 5.53 1.22
CA SER A 82 16.35 4.67 1.90
C SER A 82 15.46 5.46 2.87
N LEU A 83 14.28 4.92 3.12
CA LEU A 83 13.41 5.34 4.20
C LEU A 83 14.06 5.04 5.55
N ASP A 84 13.73 5.84 6.57
CA ASP A 84 14.12 5.49 7.93
C ASP A 84 13.34 4.25 8.44
N PRO A 85 13.78 3.62 9.54
CA PRO A 85 13.14 2.42 10.07
C PRO A 85 11.67 2.62 10.46
N VAL A 86 11.29 3.79 10.97
CA VAL A 86 9.91 4.07 11.40
C VAL A 86 8.96 4.12 10.20
N ALA A 87 9.36 4.86 9.16
CA ALA A 87 8.63 4.90 7.90
C ALA A 87 8.58 3.53 7.21
N SER A 88 9.68 2.77 7.28
CA SER A 88 9.76 1.42 6.70
C SER A 88 8.86 0.42 7.43
N GLU A 89 8.77 0.48 8.76
CA GLU A 89 7.87 -0.36 9.55
C GLU A 89 6.40 -0.06 9.28
N ARG A 90 6.02 1.22 9.15
CA ARG A 90 4.65 1.61 8.73
C ARG A 90 4.34 1.07 7.34
N LEU A 91 5.27 1.21 6.40
CA LEU A 91 5.09 0.78 5.03
C LEU A 91 5.04 -0.75 4.89
N ASP A 92 5.82 -1.48 5.69
CA ASP A 92 5.74 -2.94 5.80
C ASP A 92 4.35 -3.39 6.26
N ARG A 93 3.76 -2.73 7.27
CA ARG A 93 2.39 -3.00 7.71
C ARG A 93 1.36 -2.72 6.61
N VAL A 94 1.50 -1.59 5.91
CA VAL A 94 0.63 -1.28 4.75
C VAL A 94 0.76 -2.34 3.67
N ALA A 95 1.98 -2.80 3.36
CA ALA A 95 2.24 -3.85 2.38
C ALA A 95 1.58 -5.18 2.77
N MET A 96 1.67 -5.58 4.04
CA MET A 96 1.03 -6.80 4.54
C MET A 96 -0.50 -6.74 4.45
N VAL A 97 -1.10 -5.63 4.87
CA VAL A 97 -2.56 -5.44 4.79
C VAL A 97 -3.00 -5.36 3.33
N ALA A 98 -2.25 -4.67 2.48
CA ALA A 98 -2.55 -4.58 1.05
C ALA A 98 -2.50 -5.96 0.38
N SER A 99 -1.49 -6.78 0.68
CA SER A 99 -1.41 -8.15 0.18
C SER A 99 -2.62 -8.99 0.63
N HIS A 100 -3.03 -8.86 1.90
CA HIS A 100 -4.22 -9.55 2.40
C HIS A 100 -5.51 -9.06 1.74
N ALA A 101 -5.68 -7.75 1.62
CA ALA A 101 -6.83 -7.14 0.96
C ALA A 101 -6.90 -7.54 -0.51
N LEU A 102 -5.76 -7.64 -1.21
CA LEU A 102 -5.72 -8.10 -2.59
C LEU A 102 -6.24 -9.53 -2.74
N ARG A 103 -5.94 -10.43 -1.80
CA ARG A 103 -6.52 -11.78 -1.81
C ARG A 103 -8.04 -11.76 -1.58
N ALA A 104 -8.51 -10.93 -0.65
CA ALA A 104 -9.92 -10.86 -0.29
C ALA A 104 -10.79 -10.17 -1.35
N PHE A 105 -10.24 -9.18 -2.06
CA PHE A 105 -10.96 -8.36 -3.04
C PHE A 105 -10.57 -8.62 -4.50
N GLU A 106 -9.65 -9.55 -4.73
CA GLU A 106 -9.17 -10.10 -6.01
C GLU A 106 -8.41 -9.11 -6.91
N THR A 107 -8.80 -7.84 -6.92
CA THR A 107 -8.21 -6.83 -7.79
C THR A 107 -7.50 -5.70 -7.03
N PRO A 108 -6.38 -5.18 -7.56
CA PRO A 108 -5.69 -4.01 -7.03
C PRO A 108 -6.62 -2.82 -6.81
N GLU A 109 -7.56 -2.58 -7.72
CA GLU A 109 -8.49 -1.45 -7.65
C GLU A 109 -9.45 -1.58 -6.47
N ARG A 110 -10.02 -2.78 -6.25
CA ARG A 110 -10.96 -3.03 -5.14
C ARG A 110 -10.24 -3.01 -3.79
N ALA A 111 -9.04 -3.60 -3.73
CA ALA A 111 -8.20 -3.56 -2.54
C ALA A 111 -7.74 -2.13 -2.21
N ALA A 112 -7.30 -1.35 -3.20
CA ALA A 112 -6.96 0.07 -3.03
C ALA A 112 -8.15 0.85 -2.50
N GLN A 113 -9.32 0.70 -3.13
CA GLN A 113 -10.54 1.40 -2.74
C GLN A 113 -10.88 1.08 -1.28
N TRP A 114 -10.85 -0.19 -0.89
CA TRP A 114 -11.11 -0.59 0.49
C TRP A 114 -10.11 0.04 1.47
N LEU A 115 -8.81 0.04 1.14
CA LEU A 115 -7.76 0.62 2.00
C LEU A 115 -7.97 2.11 2.31
N ILE A 116 -8.56 2.86 1.38
CA ILE A 116 -8.73 4.33 1.50
C ILE A 116 -10.16 4.78 1.80
N THR A 117 -11.12 3.85 1.96
CA THR A 117 -12.52 4.18 2.22
C THR A 117 -12.86 3.96 3.71
N PRO A 118 -13.61 4.88 4.36
CA PRO A 118 -14.17 4.63 5.68
C PRO A 118 -14.93 3.31 5.75
N ASN A 119 -14.67 2.51 6.78
CA ASN A 119 -15.30 1.20 6.94
C ASN A 119 -16.13 1.16 8.23
N ALA A 120 -17.43 0.90 8.11
CA ALA A 120 -18.36 0.84 9.23
C ALA A 120 -17.97 -0.21 10.28
N ALA A 121 -17.43 -1.37 9.85
CA ALA A 121 -16.96 -2.42 10.75
C ALA A 121 -15.69 -2.03 11.55
N LEU A 122 -15.04 -0.92 11.16
CA LEU A 122 -13.91 -0.33 11.86
C LEU A 122 -14.29 0.99 12.56
N GLY A 123 -15.59 1.21 12.83
CA GLY A 123 -16.07 2.45 13.46
C GLY A 123 -15.91 3.67 12.55
N ASN A 124 -16.07 3.50 11.24
CA ASN A 124 -15.89 4.52 10.20
C ASN A 124 -14.45 5.05 10.04
N HIS A 125 -13.45 4.37 10.60
CA HIS A 125 -12.06 4.69 10.31
C HIS A 125 -11.64 4.18 8.93
N ILE A 126 -10.65 4.83 8.33
CA ILE A 126 -10.04 4.40 7.06
C ILE A 126 -8.98 3.34 7.37
N PRO A 127 -9.00 2.15 6.72
CA PRO A 127 -8.03 1.09 7.01
C PRO A 127 -6.57 1.52 6.95
N LEU A 128 -6.19 2.37 5.99
CA LEU A 128 -4.82 2.88 5.90
C LEU A 128 -4.36 3.61 7.18
N GLN A 129 -5.25 4.31 7.88
CA GLN A 129 -4.91 5.01 9.13
C GLN A 129 -4.67 4.01 10.27
N LEU A 130 -5.38 2.89 10.30
CA LEU A 130 -5.16 1.84 11.29
C LEU A 130 -3.77 1.20 11.17
N CYS A 131 -3.15 1.28 9.98
CA CYS A 131 -1.76 0.83 9.79
C CYS A 131 -0.72 1.70 10.50
N GLU A 132 -1.09 2.82 11.13
CA GLU A 132 -0.18 3.63 11.95
C GLU A 132 0.30 2.89 13.20
N THR A 133 -0.50 1.95 13.73
CA THR A 133 -0.16 1.13 14.91
C THR A 133 -0.22 -0.38 14.61
N GLY A 134 0.60 -1.18 15.31
CA GLY A 134 0.54 -2.64 15.16
C GLY A 134 -0.81 -3.22 15.59
N LEU A 135 -1.45 -2.60 16.59
CA LEU A 135 -2.79 -2.95 17.06
C LEU A 135 -3.85 -2.77 15.96
N GLY A 136 -3.86 -1.62 15.29
CA GLY A 136 -4.77 -1.35 14.20
C GLY A 136 -4.54 -2.31 13.02
N THR A 137 -3.28 -2.55 12.64
CA THR A 137 -2.93 -3.55 11.62
C THR A 137 -3.46 -4.95 11.96
N ALA A 138 -3.31 -5.40 13.21
CA ALA A 138 -3.83 -6.70 13.64
C ALA A 138 -5.37 -6.78 13.53
N GLN A 139 -6.08 -5.70 13.86
CA GLN A 139 -7.54 -5.62 13.68
C GLN A 139 -7.93 -5.76 12.21
N LEU A 140 -7.20 -5.12 11.29
CA LEU A 140 -7.46 -5.23 9.84
C LEU A 140 -7.26 -6.66 9.35
N HIS A 141 -6.18 -7.33 9.74
CA HIS A 141 -5.95 -8.72 9.34
C HIS A 141 -7.04 -9.65 9.87
N ARG A 142 -7.52 -9.45 11.09
CA ARG A 142 -8.65 -10.23 11.64
C ARG A 142 -9.93 -10.00 10.84
N LEU A 143 -10.23 -8.74 10.51
CA LEU A 143 -11.41 -8.40 9.72
C LEU A 143 -11.34 -9.04 8.32
N LEU A 144 -10.20 -8.90 7.64
CA LEU A 144 -9.99 -9.48 6.30
C LEU A 144 -10.04 -11.01 6.31
N GLY A 145 -9.51 -11.66 7.35
CA GLY A 145 -9.54 -13.12 7.48
C GLY A 145 -10.93 -13.70 7.76
N GLY A 146 -11.90 -12.86 8.17
CA GLY A 146 -13.30 -13.25 8.31
C GLY A 146 -14.13 -13.05 7.03
N LEU A 147 -13.56 -12.45 5.98
CA LEU A 147 -14.25 -12.32 4.71
C LEU A 147 -14.18 -13.65 3.95
N PRO A 148 -15.28 -14.09 3.31
CA PRO A 148 -15.19 -15.21 2.39
C PRO A 148 -14.24 -14.83 1.26
N GLU A 149 -13.20 -15.63 1.04
CA GLU A 149 -12.41 -15.52 -0.18
C GLU A 149 -13.39 -15.70 -1.34
N ARG A 150 -13.59 -14.64 -2.13
CA ARG A 150 -14.35 -14.75 -3.35
C ARG A 150 -13.44 -15.56 -4.30
N HIS A 151 -13.65 -16.86 -4.31
CA HIS A 151 -13.30 -17.66 -5.47
C HIS A 151 -14.51 -17.55 -6.38
N ASP A 152 -14.30 -17.03 -7.59
CA ASP A 152 -15.26 -16.94 -8.68
C ASP A 152 -16.33 -18.04 -8.62
N GLN A 153 -17.56 -17.68 -8.20
CA GLN A 153 -18.75 -18.41 -8.61
C GLN A 153 -19.09 -18.00 -10.04
N CYS A 154 -18.22 -18.39 -10.97
CA CYS A 154 -18.58 -18.54 -12.39
C CYS A 154 -19.10 -19.96 -12.63
N GLN A 155 -20.05 -20.42 -11.82
CA GLN A 155 -20.96 -21.50 -12.18
C GLN A 155 -22.36 -21.17 -11.66
N SER A 156 -23.34 -21.28 -12.56
CA SER A 156 -24.79 -21.31 -12.33
C SER A 156 -25.49 -19.94 -12.27
N ASN A 157 -25.98 -19.44 -13.41
CA ASN A 157 -27.39 -19.63 -13.75
C ASN A 157 -27.69 -19.24 -15.22
N PRO A 158 -28.44 -20.06 -15.97
CA PRO A 158 -29.02 -19.65 -17.25
C PRO A 158 -30.36 -18.97 -16.99
N PHE A 159 -30.43 -17.68 -17.31
CA PHE A 159 -31.66 -17.03 -17.75
C PHE A 159 -31.30 -16.09 -18.89
#